data_AF-A0A645IRK6-F1
#
_entry.id   AF-A0A645IRK6-F1
#
_cell.length_a   1.000
_cell.length_b   1.000
_cell.length_c   1.000
_cell.angle_alpha   90.00
_cell.angle_beta   90.00
_cell.angle_gamma   90.00
#
_symmetry.space_group_name_H-M   'P 1'
#
loop_
_entity.id
_entity.type
_entity.pdbx_description
1 polymer ?
#
loop_
_entity_poly.entity_id
_entity_poly.type
_entity_poly.pdbx_seq_one_letter_code
_entity_poly.pdbx_strand_id
1 'polypeptide(L)'
;MPNEVRQYFRGYYGKTPAPVDPEIQKLVLGDEEPITCRPGEKIAPEIEQAKKEIGMWCTQPEDILSYILFPQVAKDFLPNKFARENLVDIGQEPQEDPEAYAV
;
A
#
# COMPACT_ATOMS: atom_id res chain seq x y z
N MET A 1 17.55 12.24 -6.05
CA MET A 1 16.73 11.44 -7.00
C MET A 1 15.57 10.83 -6.23
N PRO A 2 14.31 11.04 -6.64
CA PRO A 2 13.14 10.38 -6.04
C PRO A 2 13.22 8.85 -6.18
N ASN A 3 12.61 8.12 -5.26
CA ASN A 3 12.64 6.65 -5.26
C ASN A 3 11.91 6.06 -6.47
N GLU A 4 10.84 6.71 -6.90
CA GLU A 4 10.01 6.34 -8.06
C GLU A 4 10.84 6.34 -9.34
N VAL A 5 11.69 7.36 -9.52
CA VAL A 5 12.59 7.45 -10.67
C VAL A 5 13.57 6.27 -10.66
N ARG A 6 14.16 5.94 -9.50
CA ARG A 6 15.06 4.78 -9.41
C ARG A 6 14.33 3.48 -9.72
N GLN A 7 13.12 3.29 -9.20
CA GLN A 7 12.31 2.10 -9.45
C GLN A 7 11.87 1.98 -10.92
N TYR A 8 11.67 3.10 -11.62
CA TYR A 8 11.45 3.14 -13.07
C TYR A 8 12.64 2.59 -13.84
N PHE A 9 13.84 3.09 -13.59
CA PHE A 9 15.06 2.59 -14.24
C PHE A 9 15.38 1.14 -13.86
N ARG A 10 15.00 0.70 -12.65
CA ARG A 10 15.11 -0.70 -12.21
C ARG A 10 14.10 -1.65 -12.89
N GLY A 11 13.15 -1.15 -13.66
CA GLY A 11 12.15 -1.96 -14.38
C GLY A 11 10.93 -2.37 -13.55
N TYR A 12 10.73 -1.82 -12.34
CA TYR A 12 9.58 -2.16 -11.48
C TYR A 12 8.23 -1.62 -12.01
N TYR A 13 8.27 -0.73 -13.00
CA TYR A 13 7.08 -0.25 -13.73
C TYR A 13 6.89 -0.98 -15.07
N GLY A 14 7.70 -2.01 -15.34
CA GLY A 14 7.69 -2.76 -16.58
C GLY A 14 8.72 -2.25 -17.60
N LYS A 15 8.59 -2.74 -18.83
CA LYS A 15 9.49 -2.43 -19.93
C LYS A 15 9.14 -1.07 -20.55
N THR A 16 10.15 -0.21 -20.70
CA THR A 16 10.00 1.08 -21.38
C THR A 16 9.68 0.87 -22.87
N PRO A 17 8.87 1.74 -23.49
CA PRO A 17 8.51 1.60 -24.91
C PRO A 17 9.71 1.79 -25.85
N ALA A 18 10.70 2.56 -25.42
CA ALA A 18 11.96 2.81 -26.11
C ALA A 18 13.14 2.49 -25.18
N PRO A 19 14.34 2.17 -25.72
CA PRO A 19 15.53 1.99 -24.91
C PRO A 19 15.86 3.28 -24.13
N VAL A 20 16.21 3.11 -22.86
CA VAL A 20 16.71 4.20 -22.01
C VAL A 20 18.16 4.52 -22.36
N ASP A 21 18.54 5.78 -22.18
CA ASP A 21 19.92 6.23 -22.35
C ASP A 21 20.85 5.50 -21.36
N PRO A 22 21.90 4.80 -21.83
CA PRO A 22 22.82 4.05 -20.97
C PRO A 22 23.57 4.93 -19.96
N GLU A 23 23.88 6.19 -20.28
CA GLU A 23 24.59 7.10 -19.38
C GLU A 23 23.69 7.50 -18.21
N ILE A 24 22.43 7.82 -18.51
CA ILE A 24 21.42 8.15 -17.49
C ILE A 24 21.10 6.93 -16.65
N GLN A 25 20.95 5.77 -17.27
CA GLN A 25 20.69 4.53 -16.56
C GLN A 25 21.81 4.20 -15.57
N LYS A 26 23.09 4.36 -15.99
CA LYS A 26 24.24 4.17 -15.09
C LYS A 26 24.31 5.22 -13.98
N LEU A 27 23.93 6.47 -14.26
CA LEU A 27 23.85 7.52 -13.23
C LEU A 27 22.80 7.21 -12.16
N VAL A 28 21.67 6.60 -12.54
CA VAL A 28 20.54 6.31 -11.63
C VAL A 28 20.72 4.98 -10.89
N LEU A 29 21.24 3.94 -11.55
CA LEU A 29 21.37 2.58 -11.01
C LEU A 29 22.76 2.27 -10.45
N GLY A 30 23.80 2.99 -10.86
CA GLY A 30 25.18 2.63 -10.56
C GLY A 30 25.55 1.30 -11.22
N ASP A 31 25.83 0.30 -10.39
CA ASP A 31 26.19 -1.07 -10.81
C ASP A 31 25.00 -2.05 -10.74
N GLU A 32 23.80 -1.58 -10.39
CA GLU A 32 22.61 -2.44 -10.31
C GLU A 32 22.00 -2.73 -11.70
N GLU A 33 21.65 -3.99 -11.95
CA GLU A 33 20.95 -4.38 -13.17
C GLU A 33 19.42 -4.27 -13.01
N PRO A 34 18.70 -3.76 -14.04
CA PRO A 34 17.25 -3.71 -14.02
C PRO A 34 16.63 -5.10 -14.12
N ILE A 35 15.43 -5.25 -13.56
CA ILE A 35 14.67 -6.50 -13.65
C ILE A 35 14.13 -6.68 -15.07
N THR A 36 14.12 -7.92 -15.55
CA THR A 36 13.60 -8.28 -16.88
C THR A 36 12.29 -9.06 -16.83
N CYS A 37 11.90 -9.56 -15.65
CA CYS A 37 10.64 -10.26 -15.41
C CYS A 37 9.48 -9.28 -15.14
N ARG A 38 8.25 -9.82 -15.08
CA ARG A 38 7.09 -9.02 -14.67
C ARG A 38 7.26 -8.62 -13.19
N PRO A 39 7.17 -7.33 -12.82
CA PRO A 39 7.42 -6.88 -11.46
C PRO A 39 6.60 -7.60 -10.38
N GLY A 40 5.35 -7.96 -10.70
CA GLY A 40 4.47 -8.71 -9.80
C GLY A 40 4.94 -10.12 -9.46
N GLU A 41 5.83 -10.73 -10.25
CA GLU A 41 6.42 -12.04 -9.93
C GLU A 41 7.40 -11.97 -8.76
N LYS A 42 7.92 -10.78 -8.44
CA LYS A 42 8.80 -10.57 -7.28
C LYS A 42 8.04 -10.25 -5.99
N ILE A 43 6.73 -10.08 -6.05
CA ILE A 43 5.88 -9.74 -4.90
C ILE A 43 5.28 -11.05 -4.37
N ALA A 44 5.50 -11.33 -3.09
CA ALA A 44 4.92 -12.51 -2.44
C ALA A 44 3.41 -12.29 -2.20
N PRO A 45 2.59 -13.35 -2.08
CA PRO A 45 1.18 -13.20 -1.72
C PRO A 45 1.01 -12.55 -0.33
N GLU A 46 0.28 -11.43 -0.27
CA GLU A 46 0.19 -10.60 0.95
C GLU A 46 -1.09 -10.83 1.77
N ILE A 47 -2.10 -11.51 1.21
CA ILE A 47 -3.44 -11.63 1.84
C ILE A 47 -3.38 -12.24 3.24
N GLU A 48 -2.67 -13.36 3.40
CA GLU A 48 -2.61 -14.07 4.68
C GLU A 48 -1.85 -13.27 5.74
N GLN A 49 -0.81 -12.54 5.32
CA GLN A 49 -0.07 -11.65 6.21
C GLN A 49 -0.93 -10.45 6.62
N ALA A 50 -1.56 -9.78 5.65
CA ALA A 50 -2.46 -8.66 5.90
C ALA A 50 -3.57 -9.02 6.89
N LYS A 51 -4.21 -10.18 6.71
CA LYS A 51 -5.25 -10.68 7.62
C LYS A 51 -4.76 -10.83 9.06
N LYS A 52 -3.53 -11.30 9.26
CA LYS A 52 -2.92 -11.44 10.59
C LYS A 52 -2.60 -10.08 11.22
N GLU A 53 -2.15 -9.12 10.41
CA GLU A 53 -1.77 -7.79 10.89
C GLU A 53 -2.98 -6.95 11.32
N ILE A 54 -4.10 -7.01 10.57
CA ILE A 54 -5.30 -6.25 10.91
C ILE A 54 -6.18 -6.94 11.97
N GLY A 55 -6.10 -8.27 12.10
CA GLY A 55 -6.75 -9.03 13.17
C GLY A 55 -8.24 -8.71 13.33
N MET A 56 -8.62 -8.20 14.51
CA MET A 56 -10.01 -7.87 14.87
C MET A 56 -10.62 -6.73 14.03
N TRP A 57 -9.79 -5.95 13.34
CA TRP A 57 -10.23 -4.87 12.47
C TRP A 57 -10.65 -5.35 11.07
N CYS A 58 -10.50 -6.64 10.80
CA CYS A 58 -11.04 -7.30 9.61
C CYS A 58 -12.49 -7.73 9.84
N THR A 59 -13.46 -6.92 9.42
CA THR A 59 -14.88 -7.33 9.47
C THR A 59 -15.31 -8.00 8.16
N GLN A 60 -14.74 -7.55 7.03
CA GLN A 60 -15.06 -8.03 5.70
C GLN A 60 -13.79 -8.19 4.82
N PRO A 61 -13.83 -8.99 3.74
CA PRO A 61 -12.68 -9.17 2.85
C PRO A 61 -12.13 -7.86 2.26
N GLU A 62 -12.97 -6.86 2.06
CA GLU A 62 -12.61 -5.55 1.52
C GLU A 62 -11.73 -4.74 2.48
N ASP A 63 -11.80 -4.98 3.80
CA ASP A 63 -10.91 -4.36 4.78
C ASP A 63 -9.46 -4.85 4.60
N ILE A 64 -9.30 -6.13 4.25
CA ILE A 64 -7.99 -6.72 3.91
C ILE A 64 -7.42 -6.03 2.68
N LEU A 65 -8.23 -5.84 1.63
CA LEU A 65 -7.81 -5.15 0.41
C LEU A 65 -7.44 -3.69 0.67
N SER A 66 -8.23 -3.00 1.51
CA SER A 66 -7.96 -1.62 1.90
C SER A 66 -6.61 -1.50 2.63
N TYR A 67 -6.30 -2.48 3.49
CA TYR A 67 -5.01 -2.55 4.17
C TYR A 67 -3.84 -2.86 3.23
N ILE A 68 -4.01 -3.79 2.28
CA ILE A 68 -2.95 -4.13 1.31
C ILE A 68 -2.61 -2.92 0.43
N LEU A 69 -3.63 -2.19 -0.04
CA LEU A 69 -3.42 -1.04 -0.93
C LEU A 69 -2.90 0.19 -0.19
N PHE A 70 -3.40 0.45 1.03
CA PHE A 70 -3.09 1.67 1.80
C PHE A 70 -2.83 1.36 3.28
N PRO A 71 -1.74 0.63 3.61
CA PRO A 71 -1.52 0.13 4.97
C PRO A 71 -1.38 1.25 6.01
N GLN A 72 -0.78 2.40 5.63
CA GLN A 72 -0.62 3.53 6.54
C GLN A 72 -1.97 4.16 6.91
N VAL A 73 -2.87 4.32 5.93
CA VAL A 73 -4.19 4.93 6.15
C VAL A 73 -5.13 3.94 6.84
N ALA A 74 -5.09 2.67 6.42
CA ALA A 74 -5.97 1.62 6.96
C ALA A 74 -5.73 1.35 8.45
N LYS A 75 -4.49 1.50 8.94
CA LYS A 75 -4.14 1.32 10.37
C LYS A 75 -4.87 2.29 11.29
N ASP A 76 -5.11 3.50 10.84
CA ASP A 76 -5.83 4.51 11.62
C ASP A 76 -7.33 4.44 11.32
N PHE A 77 -7.70 4.24 10.06
CA PHE A 77 -9.10 4.23 9.62
C PHE A 77 -9.91 3.05 10.16
N LEU A 78 -9.38 1.81 10.09
CA LEU A 78 -10.16 0.62 10.46
C LEU A 78 -10.50 0.58 11.96
N PRO A 79 -9.58 0.90 12.90
CA PRO A 79 -9.93 1.04 14.30
C PRO A 79 -10.98 2.12 14.55
N ASN A 80 -10.83 3.30 13.94
CA ASN A 80 -11.79 4.39 14.11
C ASN A 80 -13.19 4.03 13.61
N LYS A 81 -13.27 3.28 12.51
CA LYS A 81 -14.54 2.82 11.95
C LYS A 81 -15.20 1.75 12.81
N PHE A 82 -14.45 0.78 13.32
CA PHE A 82 -15.01 -0.42 13.95
C PHE A 82 -14.88 -0.48 15.47
N ALA A 83 -14.21 0.47 16.13
CA ALA A 83 -14.05 0.48 17.59
C ALA A 83 -15.39 0.38 18.34
N ARG A 84 -16.42 1.11 17.87
CA ARG A 84 -17.76 1.08 18.46
C ARG A 84 -18.45 -0.28 18.29
N GLU A 85 -18.27 -0.91 17.14
CA GLU A 85 -18.88 -2.20 16.81
C GLU A 85 -18.18 -3.35 17.53
N ASN A 86 -16.84 -3.30 17.58
CA ASN A 86 -15.99 -4.28 18.24
C ASN A 86 -15.88 -4.09 19.77
N LEU A 87 -16.53 -3.05 20.32
CA LEU A 87 -16.51 -2.70 21.74
C LEU A 87 -15.08 -2.50 22.29
N VAL A 88 -14.19 -1.93 21.47
CA VAL A 88 -12.80 -1.64 21.82
C VAL A 88 -12.66 -0.15 22.07
N ASP A 89 -12.19 0.22 23.26
CA ASP A 89 -11.82 1.60 23.55
C ASP A 89 -10.45 1.90 22.95
N ILE A 90 -10.43 2.77 21.94
CA ILE A 90 -9.22 3.26 21.27
C ILE A 90 -8.81 4.65 21.74
N GLY A 91 -9.42 5.16 22.82
CA GLY A 91 -9.10 6.46 23.41
C GLY A 91 -9.45 7.65 22.52
N GLN A 92 -10.41 7.48 21.60
CA GLN A 92 -10.87 8.54 20.70
C GLN A 92 -12.00 9.33 21.36
N GLU A 93 -11.92 10.66 21.27
CA GLU A 93 -13.07 11.52 21.54
C GLU A 93 -14.14 11.27 20.46
N PRO A 94 -15.44 11.33 20.80
CA PRO A 94 -16.49 11.16 19.81
C PRO A 94 -16.36 12.24 18.73
N GLN A 95 -16.06 11.81 17.50
CA GLN A 95 -16.07 12.68 16.34
C GLN A 95 -17.53 13.05 16.04
N GLU A 96 -17.94 14.25 16.45
CA GLU A 96 -19.20 14.84 15.99
C GLU A 96 -19.05 15.13 14.50
N ASP A 97 -19.81 14.41 13.67
CA ASP A 97 -19.87 14.63 12.23
C ASP A 97 -21.23 15.29 11.92
N PRO A 98 -21.32 16.63 11.87
CA PRO A 98 -22.59 17.34 11.75
C PRO A 98 -23.28 17.13 10.39
N GLU A 99 -22.58 16.55 9.42
CA GLU A 99 -23.02 16.43 8.02
C GLU A 99 -23.36 15.00 7.58
N ALA A 100 -23.38 14.03 8.51
CA ALA A 100 -23.94 12.72 8.20
C ALA A 100 -25.45 12.87 7.91
N TYR A 101 -25.79 12.97 6.62
CA TYR A 101 -27.15 13.22 6.13
C TYR A 101 -28.17 12.36 6.87
N ALA A 102 -29.16 13.02 7.46
CA ALA A 102 -30.33 12.37 8.03
C ALA A 102 -31.01 11.55 6.91
N VAL A 103 -31.12 10.24 7.14
CA VAL A 103 -31.94 9.34 6.32
C VAL A 103 -33.42 9.65 6.53
#